data_AF-A0A353T231-F1
#
_entry.id   AF-A0A353T231-F1
#
_cell.length_a   1.000
_cell.length_b   1.000
_cell.length_c   1.000
_cell.angle_alpha   90.00
_cell.angle_beta   90.00
_cell.angle_gamma   90.00
#
_symmetry.space_group_name_H-M   'P 1'
#
loop_
_entity.id
_entity.type
_entity.pdbx_description
1 polymer ?
#
loop_
_entity_poly.entity_id
_entity_poly.type
_entity_poly.pdbx_seq_one_letter_code
_entity_poly.pdbx_strand_id
1 'polypeptide(L)'
;RYFPDPDLPPVFLDRSLLCPMRNGIPELPEQKKERFLREYGLNPYEAGLLTGEKALAGYYEEVVGFGVDSREAAHWILDELLRIRKEA
;
A
#
# COMPACT_ATOMS: atom_id res chain seq x y z
N ARG A 1 35.42 -6.51 -18.28
CA ARG A 1 35.43 -5.08 -17.88
C ARG A 1 34.07 -4.52 -18.27
N TYR A 2 33.30 -3.97 -17.33
CA TYR A 2 32.11 -3.20 -17.70
C TYR A 2 32.57 -1.96 -18.45
N PHE A 3 32.00 -1.74 -19.64
CA PHE A 3 32.24 -0.58 -20.48
C PHE A 3 30.88 0.09 -20.72
N PRO A 4 30.81 1.44 -20.74
CA PRO A 4 29.57 2.14 -21.06
C PRO A 4 29.12 1.76 -22.45
N ASP A 5 27.86 1.35 -22.58
CA ASP A 5 27.26 0.99 -23.86
C ASP A 5 27.40 2.16 -24.86
N PRO A 6 28.04 1.96 -26.04
CA PRO A 6 28.36 3.04 -26.96
C PRO A 6 27.14 3.51 -27.73
N ASP A 7 26.09 2.69 -27.78
CA ASP A 7 24.84 2.98 -28.48
C ASP A 7 23.86 3.75 -27.59
N LEU A 8 24.09 3.76 -26.26
CA LEU A 8 23.24 4.46 -25.30
C LEU A 8 23.86 5.79 -24.86
N PRO A 9 23.26 6.94 -25.22
CA PRO A 9 23.69 8.21 -24.68
C PRO A 9 23.41 8.28 -23.17
N PRO A 10 24.23 9.02 -22.40
CA PRO A 10 24.02 9.18 -20.97
C PRO A 10 22.66 9.82 -20.68
N VAL A 11 21.88 9.19 -19.79
CA VAL A 11 20.56 9.68 -19.38
C VAL A 11 20.74 10.78 -18.33
N PHE A 12 20.26 11.98 -18.65
CA PHE A 12 20.20 13.10 -17.71
C PHE A 12 18.78 13.23 -17.16
N LEU A 13 18.62 13.02 -15.85
CA LEU A 13 17.35 13.21 -15.15
C LEU A 13 17.26 14.64 -14.64
N ASP A 14 16.49 15.47 -15.33
CA ASP A 14 16.24 16.84 -14.91
C ASP A 14 15.31 16.90 -13.68
N ARG A 15 15.50 17.91 -12.82
CA ARG A 15 14.65 18.10 -11.62
C ARG A 15 13.18 18.32 -11.96
N SER A 16 12.90 18.95 -13.10
CA SER A 16 11.54 19.15 -13.61
C SER A 16 10.81 17.84 -13.89
N LEU A 17 11.52 16.76 -14.23
CA LEU A 17 10.97 15.41 -14.40
C LEU A 17 10.78 14.69 -13.06
N LEU A 18 11.68 14.93 -12.10
CA LEU A 18 11.64 14.28 -10.79
C LEU A 18 10.52 14.80 -9.88
N CYS A 19 10.23 16.10 -9.93
CA CYS A 19 9.19 16.73 -9.11
C CYS A 19 7.80 16.09 -9.25
N PRO A 20 7.22 15.94 -10.47
CA PRO A 20 5.92 15.32 -10.64
C PRO A 20 5.91 13.85 -10.25
N MET A 21 7.00 13.11 -10.54
CA MET A 21 7.12 11.71 -10.14
C MET A 21 7.08 11.56 -8.62
N ARG A 22 7.82 12.38 -7.89
CA ARG A 22 7.85 12.35 -6.42
C ARG A 22 6.48 12.69 -5.81
N ASN A 23 5.75 13.62 -6.40
CA ASN A 23 4.40 13.98 -5.96
C ASN A 23 3.33 12.93 -6.35
N GLY A 24 3.61 12.12 -7.37
CA GLY A 24 2.74 11.03 -7.80
C GLY A 24 2.92 9.73 -7.02
N ILE A 25 3.92 9.63 -6.13
CA ILE A 25 4.11 8.45 -5.28
C ILE A 25 2.98 8.42 -4.25
N PRO A 26 2.11 7.41 -4.28
CA PRO A 26 1.07 7.25 -3.26
C PRO A 26 1.71 6.91 -1.90
N GLU A 27 0.91 6.98 -0.84
CA GLU A 27 1.32 6.52 0.50
C GLU A 27 1.99 5.15 0.42
N LEU A 28 3.20 5.04 0.97
CA LEU A 28 3.96 3.80 0.98
C LEU A 28 3.30 2.78 1.91
N PRO A 29 3.44 1.46 1.65
CA PRO A 29 2.83 0.42 2.49
C PRO A 29 3.20 0.54 3.97
N GLU A 30 4.45 0.89 4.27
CA GLU A 30 4.94 1.04 5.64
C GLU A 30 4.34 2.27 6.34
N GLN A 31 4.21 3.38 5.62
CA GLN A 31 3.52 4.59 6.11
C GLN A 31 2.04 4.31 6.38
N LYS A 32 1.38 3.60 5.46
CA LYS A 32 -0.02 3.19 5.62
C LYS A 32 -0.20 2.25 6.80
N LYS A 33 0.74 1.32 7.01
CA LYS A 33 0.72 0.41 8.16
C LYS A 33 0.79 1.19 9.46
N GLU A 34 1.73 2.12 9.59
CA GLU A 34 1.83 2.99 10.77
C GLU A 34 0.55 3.80 11.01
N ARG A 35 -0.06 4.32 9.93
CA ARG A 35 -1.34 5.00 10.03
C ARG A 35 -2.44 4.08 10.55
N PHE A 36 -2.54 2.86 10.05
CA PHE A 36 -3.55 1.91 10.50
C PHE A 36 -3.40 1.55 11.99
N LEU A 37 -2.18 1.47 12.50
CA LEU A 37 -1.93 1.29 13.93
C LEU A 37 -2.42 2.49 14.76
N ARG A 38 -2.17 3.71 14.28
CA ARG A 38 -2.47 4.94 15.02
C ARG A 38 -3.94 5.37 14.93
N GLU A 39 -4.52 5.33 13.73
CA GLU A 39 -5.87 5.85 13.46
C GLU A 39 -6.94 4.79 13.67
N TYR A 40 -6.66 3.52 13.34
CA TYR A 40 -7.65 2.44 13.41
C TYR A 40 -7.45 1.50 14.59
N GLY A 41 -6.37 1.69 15.36
CA GLY A 41 -6.08 0.91 16.57
C GLY A 41 -5.83 -0.57 16.30
N LEU A 42 -5.44 -0.91 15.06
CA LEU A 42 -5.12 -2.29 14.69
C LEU A 42 -3.81 -2.74 15.33
N ASN A 43 -3.63 -4.05 15.45
CA ASN A 43 -2.36 -4.58 15.91
C ASN A 43 -1.32 -4.65 14.76
N PRO A 44 0.00 -4.79 15.06
CA PRO A 44 1.06 -4.83 14.05
C PRO A 44 0.91 -5.94 13.00
N TYR A 45 0.24 -7.03 13.35
CA TYR A 45 0.04 -8.19 12.48
C TYR A 45 -1.12 -7.93 11.50
N GLU A 46 -2.28 -7.51 12.00
CA GLU A 46 -3.46 -7.12 11.21
C GLU A 46 -3.13 -6.00 10.22
N ALA A 47 -2.48 -4.94 10.71
CA ALA A 47 -2.06 -3.83 9.86
C ALA A 47 -1.08 -4.31 8.77
N GLY A 48 -0.17 -5.23 9.10
CA GLY A 48 0.74 -5.82 8.13
C GLY A 48 0.03 -6.62 7.04
N LEU A 49 -0.97 -7.43 7.42
CA LEU A 49 -1.78 -8.20 6.48
C LEU A 49 -2.60 -7.29 5.56
N LEU A 50 -3.32 -6.30 6.11
CA LEU A 50 -4.17 -5.40 5.33
C LEU A 50 -3.35 -4.53 4.37
N THR A 51 -2.15 -4.12 4.78
CA THR A 51 -1.25 -3.29 3.94
C THR A 51 -0.34 -4.10 3.01
N GLY A 52 -0.38 -5.44 3.08
CA GLY A 52 0.43 -6.31 2.22
C GLY A 52 0.06 -6.21 0.73
N GLU A 53 -1.20 -5.93 0.43
CA GLU A 53 -1.69 -5.71 -0.94
C GLU A 53 -2.39 -4.35 -1.03
N LYS A 54 -2.02 -3.53 -2.03
CA LYS A 54 -2.60 -2.18 -2.21
C LYS A 54 -4.13 -2.23 -2.36
N ALA A 55 -4.65 -3.22 -3.07
CA ALA A 55 -6.09 -3.40 -3.28
C ALA A 55 -6.82 -3.73 -1.98
N LEU A 56 -6.26 -4.62 -1.15
CA LEU A 56 -6.82 -4.98 0.15
C LEU A 56 -6.83 -3.80 1.12
N ALA A 57 -5.74 -3.03 1.15
CA ALA A 57 -5.65 -1.83 1.96
C ALA A 57 -6.68 -0.78 1.54
N GLY A 58 -6.86 -0.58 0.23
CA GLY A 58 -7.88 0.33 -0.31
C GLY A 58 -9.30 -0.12 0.03
N TYR A 59 -9.59 -1.42 -0.13
CA TYR A 59 -10.90 -1.99 0.23
C TYR A 59 -11.23 -1.80 1.72
N TYR A 60 -10.26 -2.04 2.60
CA TYR A 60 -10.44 -1.81 4.03
C TYR A 60 -10.79 -0.35 4.34
N GLU A 61 -10.07 0.61 3.75
CA GLU A 61 -10.34 2.03 3.95
C GLU A 61 -11.70 2.45 3.39
N GLU A 62 -12.12 1.90 2.26
CA GLU A 62 -13.47 2.12 1.72
C GLU A 62 -14.54 1.62 2.69
N VAL A 63 -14.39 0.41 3.24
CA VAL A 63 -15.32 -0.16 4.22
C VAL A 63 -15.42 0.71 5.47
N VAL A 64 -14.28 1.15 6.02
CA VAL A 64 -14.26 2.08 7.17
C VAL A 64 -14.87 3.44 6.79
N GLY A 65 -14.66 3.90 5.56
CA GLY A 65 -15.24 5.13 5.01
C GLY A 65 -16.78 5.12 4.95
N PHE A 66 -17.41 3.95 4.90
CA PHE A 66 -18.86 3.81 5.03
C PHE A 66 -19.39 3.91 6.48
N GLY A 67 -18.51 4.14 7.46
CA GLY A 67 -18.86 4.29 8.88
C GLY A 67 -18.87 2.97 9.65
N VAL A 68 -18.31 1.90 9.10
CA VAL A 68 -18.13 0.62 9.80
C VAL A 68 -17.00 0.75 10.81
N ASP A 69 -17.14 0.09 11.97
CA ASP A 69 -16.08 0.05 12.97
C ASP A 69 -14.79 -0.54 12.37
N SER A 70 -13.67 0.13 12.62
CA SER A 70 -12.38 -0.21 12.01
C SER A 70 -11.87 -1.58 12.41
N ARG A 71 -12.19 -2.07 13.61
CA ARG A 71 -11.80 -3.39 14.09
C ARG A 71 -12.73 -4.48 13.56
N GLU A 72 -14.04 -4.23 13.54
CA GLU A 72 -14.98 -5.18 12.94
C GLU A 72 -14.72 -5.37 11.44
N ALA A 73 -14.46 -4.28 10.71
CA ALA A 73 -14.07 -4.34 9.31
C ALA A 73 -12.78 -5.15 9.11
N ALA A 74 -11.77 -4.95 9.95
CA ALA A 74 -10.52 -5.70 9.87
C ALA A 74 -10.74 -7.19 10.13
N HIS A 75 -11.49 -7.54 11.17
CA HIS A 75 -11.82 -8.93 11.51
C HIS A 75 -12.58 -9.62 10.37
N TRP A 76 -13.62 -9.00 9.84
CA TRP A 76 -14.40 -9.59 8.75
C TRP A 76 -13.58 -9.79 7.48
N ILE A 77 -12.73 -8.82 7.13
CA ILE A 77 -11.86 -8.91 5.95
C ILE A 77 -10.80 -9.99 6.14
N LEU A 78 -10.13 -10.02 7.29
CA LEU A 78 -9.02 -10.94 7.52
C LEU A 78 -9.49 -12.39 7.69
N ASP A 79 -10.64 -12.60 8.33
CA ASP A 79 -11.12 -13.95 8.62
C ASP A 79 -12.00 -14.48 7.51
N GLU A 80 -13.03 -13.74 7.08
CA GLU A 80 -14.04 -14.27 6.16
C GLU A 80 -13.67 -14.01 4.70
N LEU A 81 -13.31 -12.77 4.34
CA LEU A 81 -12.99 -12.45 2.94
C LEU A 81 -11.74 -13.20 2.46
N LEU A 82 -10.67 -13.25 3.26
CA LEU A 82 -9.46 -13.99 2.89
C LEU A 82 -9.68 -15.50 2.87
N ARG A 83 -10.62 -16.03 3.66
CA ARG A 83 -11.03 -17.44 3.59
C ARG A 83 -11.71 -17.75 2.27
N ILE A 84 -12.73 -16.97 1.90
CA ILE A 84 -13.46 -17.14 0.63
C ILE A 84 -12.50 -17.02 -0.57
N ARG A 85 -11.55 -16.06 -0.54
CA ARG A 85 -10.55 -15.89 -1.61
C ARG A 85 -9.66 -17.11 -1.81
N LYS A 86 -9.40 -17.90 -0.76
CA LYS A 86 -8.59 -19.13 -0.85
C LYS A 86 -9.38 -20.33 -1.35
N GLU A 87 -10.71 -20.32 -1.19
CA GLU A 87 -11.61 -21.40 -1.60
C GLU A 87 -12.07 -21.26 -3.06
N ALA A 88 -12.01 -20.05 -3.62
CA ALA A 88 -12.27 -19.73 -5.02
C ALA A 88 -11.04 -19.91 -5.93
#